data_AF-H3GTH6-F1
#
_entry.id   AF-H3GTH6-F1
#
_cell.length_a   1.000
_cell.length_b   1.000
_cell.length_c   1.000
_cell.angle_alpha   90.00
_cell.angle_beta   90.00
_cell.angle_gamma   90.00
#
_symmetry.space_group_name_H-M   'P 1'
#
loop_
_entity.id
_entity.type
_entity.pdbx_description
1 polymer ?
#
loop_
_entity_poly.entity_id
_entity_poly.type
_entity_poly.pdbx_seq_one_letter_code
_entity_poly.pdbx_strand_id
1 'polypeptide(L)'
;MPKFYGAARWAPKLILLQMLCMQCSHYVTQGLVLGICHGAHVTLDQFFAYHTQTIVTVDGLKNCVAVVAASFVSAVCLAFFVERAKKCLDFGVTLYFVDFLAQCFYSVRGWLWKP
;
A
#
# COMPACT_ATOMS: atom_id res chain seq x y z
N MET A 1 -13.24 -30.73 -2.51
CA MET A 1 -14.54 -30.25 -3.04
C MET A 1 -14.32 -28.93 -3.76
N PRO A 2 -14.59 -28.82 -5.06
CA PRO A 2 -14.58 -27.54 -5.73
C PRO A 2 -15.78 -26.74 -5.23
N LYS A 3 -15.54 -25.61 -4.54
CA LYS A 3 -16.62 -24.71 -4.13
C LYS A 3 -17.21 -24.05 -5.38
N PHE A 4 -18.35 -24.54 -5.84
CA PHE A 4 -19.16 -23.82 -6.82
C PHE A 4 -19.72 -22.56 -6.13
N TYR A 5 -19.13 -21.40 -6.43
CA TYR A 5 -19.67 -20.10 -6.01
C TYR A 5 -21.01 -19.88 -6.71
N GLY A 6 -22.10 -20.29 -6.05
CA GLY A 6 -23.45 -19.84 -6.37
C GLY A 6 -23.47 -18.30 -6.42
N ALA A 7 -24.31 -17.77 -7.30
CA ALA A 7 -24.48 -16.34 -7.62
C ALA A 7 -23.95 -15.41 -6.52
N ALA A 8 -22.87 -14.67 -6.82
CA ALA A 8 -22.25 -13.75 -5.88
C ALA A 8 -23.28 -12.71 -5.41
N ARG A 9 -23.89 -12.96 -4.24
CA ARG A 9 -24.79 -12.00 -3.59
C ARG A 9 -23.95 -10.79 -3.23
N TRP A 10 -24.30 -9.63 -3.76
CA TRP A 10 -23.57 -8.39 -3.53
C TRP A 10 -23.57 -8.07 -2.03
N ALA A 11 -22.41 -8.24 -1.40
CA ALA A 11 -22.18 -7.98 0.02
C ALA A 11 -21.20 -6.79 0.16
N PRO A 12 -21.69 -5.54 0.11
CA PRO A 12 -20.84 -4.35 0.05
C PRO A 12 -19.94 -4.22 1.28
N LYS A 13 -20.43 -4.64 2.46
CA LYS A 13 -19.66 -4.63 3.71
C LYS A 13 -18.38 -5.47 3.62
N LEU A 14 -18.44 -6.62 2.93
CA LEU A 14 -17.29 -7.51 2.79
C LEU A 14 -16.22 -6.91 1.87
N ILE A 15 -16.65 -6.25 0.79
CA ILE A 15 -15.76 -5.56 -0.16
C ILE A 15 -15.04 -4.41 0.54
N LEU A 16 -15.76 -3.59 1.32
CA LEU A 16 -15.16 -2.49 2.07
C LEU A 16 -14.13 -2.99 3.09
N LEU A 17 -14.44 -4.07 3.81
CA LEU A 17 -13.49 -4.65 4.76
C LEU A 17 -12.24 -5.21 4.05
N GLN A 18 -12.40 -5.82 2.89
CA GLN A 18 -11.28 -6.28 2.07
C GLN A 18 -10.42 -5.11 1.60
N MET A 19 -11.02 -4.01 1.11
CA MET A 19 -10.27 -2.79 0.75
C MET A 19 -9.49 -2.24 1.95
N LEU A 20 -10.15 -2.09 3.10
CA LEU A 20 -9.50 -1.58 4.31
C LEU A 20 -8.36 -2.50 4.77
N CYS A 21 -8.56 -3.81 4.76
CA CYS A 21 -7.54 -4.77 5.15
C CYS A 21 -6.31 -4.70 4.23
N MET A 22 -6.52 -4.54 2.92
CA MET A 22 -5.42 -4.36 1.95
C MET A 22 -4.63 -3.07 2.21
N GLN A 23 -5.32 -1.96 2.52
CA GLN A 23 -4.64 -0.72 2.85
C GLN A 23 -3.83 -0.84 4.13
N CYS A 24 -4.42 -1.42 5.17
CA CYS A 24 -3.73 -1.64 6.43
C CYS A 24 -2.50 -2.54 6.26
N SER A 25 -2.61 -3.65 5.51
CA SER A 25 -1.48 -4.56 5.31
C SER A 25 -0.33 -3.91 4.53
N HIS A 26 -0.65 -3.08 3.53
CA HIS A 26 0.36 -2.34 2.77
C HIS A 26 1.13 -1.37 3.67
N TYR A 27 0.43 -0.47 4.38
CA TYR A 27 1.09 0.53 5.23
C TYR A 27 1.80 -0.07 6.44
N VAL A 28 1.26 -1.14 7.04
CA VAL A 28 1.94 -1.86 8.13
C VAL A 28 3.23 -2.48 7.62
N THR A 29 3.21 -3.12 6.45
CA THR A 29 4.43 -3.73 5.88
C THR A 29 5.45 -2.65 5.53
N GLN A 30 5.03 -1.57 4.86
CA GLN A 30 5.91 -0.47 4.51
C GLN A 30 6.55 0.13 5.77
N GLY A 31 5.77 0.38 6.83
CA GLY A 31 6.28 0.91 8.09
C GLY A 31 7.21 -0.04 8.84
N LEU A 32 6.93 -1.34 8.83
CA LEU A 32 7.82 -2.35 9.41
C LEU A 32 9.15 -2.38 8.66
N VAL A 33 9.15 -2.41 7.33
CA VAL A 33 10.38 -2.44 6.54
C VAL A 33 11.15 -1.13 6.70
N LEU A 34 10.48 0.02 6.70
CA LEU A 34 11.11 1.31 6.99
C LEU A 34 11.73 1.35 8.39
N GLY A 35 11.04 0.83 9.41
CA GLY A 35 11.54 0.73 10.78
C GLY A 35 12.76 -0.20 10.89
N ILE A 36 12.78 -1.30 10.16
CA ILE A 36 13.95 -2.19 10.10
C ILE A 36 15.12 -1.50 9.38
N CYS A 37 14.86 -0.77 8.29
CA CYS A 37 15.90 -0.12 7.49
C CYS A 37 16.46 1.16 8.13
N HIS A 38 15.62 2.00 8.74
CA HIS A 38 16.01 3.30 9.32
C HIS A 38 16.15 3.27 10.85
N GLY A 39 15.68 2.21 11.52
CA GLY A 39 15.77 2.08 12.97
C GLY A 39 14.80 3.02 13.70
N ALA A 40 15.31 3.74 14.71
CA ALA A 40 14.50 4.60 15.59
C ALA A 40 14.03 5.92 14.94
N HIS A 41 14.61 6.31 13.80
CA HIS A 41 14.32 7.57 13.13
C HIS A 41 13.50 7.34 11.86
N VAL A 42 12.22 7.02 12.05
CA VAL A 42 11.25 6.94 10.94
C VAL A 42 10.40 8.21 10.93
N THR A 43 10.44 8.95 9.82
CA THR A 43 9.63 10.15 9.61
C THR A 43 8.52 9.90 8.60
N LEU A 44 7.45 10.70 8.65
CA LEU A 44 6.36 10.63 7.67
C LEU A 44 6.84 10.97 6.24
N ASP A 45 7.92 11.74 6.10
CA ASP A 45 8.52 12.00 4.80
C ASP A 45 8.99 10.72 4.12
N GLN A 46 9.59 9.77 4.86
CA GLN A 46 10.05 8.50 4.29
C GLN A 46 8.89 7.63 3.74
N PHE A 47 7.66 7.86 4.23
CA PHE A 47 6.46 7.17 3.73
C PHE A 47 5.89 7.84 2.47
N PHE A 48 5.77 9.16 2.46
CA PHE A 48 4.93 9.87 1.50
C PHE A 48 5.65 10.94 0.66
N ALA A 49 6.85 11.37 1.05
CA ALA A 49 7.57 12.39 0.30
C ALA A 49 8.19 11.77 -0.96
N TYR A 50 7.69 12.17 -2.13
CA TYR A 50 8.22 11.69 -3.41
C TYR A 50 9.73 11.96 -3.57
N HIS A 51 10.23 13.06 -2.98
CA HIS A 51 11.63 13.45 -3.06
C HIS A 51 12.56 12.49 -2.31
N THR A 52 12.06 11.78 -1.30
CA THR A 52 12.83 10.80 -0.54
C THR A 52 12.78 9.41 -1.16
N GLN A 53 12.01 9.19 -2.22
CA GLN A 53 11.95 7.92 -2.97
C GLN A 53 12.86 8.00 -4.20
N THR A 54 14.17 8.05 -3.97
CA THR A 54 15.18 8.12 -5.05
C THR A 54 16.10 6.91 -5.03
N ILE A 55 16.42 6.38 -6.20
CA ILE A 55 17.37 5.27 -6.37
C ILE A 55 18.84 5.71 -6.31
N VAL A 56 19.09 7.03 -6.27
CA VAL A 56 20.45 7.58 -6.30
C VAL A 56 21.10 7.57 -4.91
N THR A 57 20.31 7.73 -3.85
CA THR A 57 20.80 7.76 -2.47
C THR A 57 20.48 6.47 -1.74
N VAL A 58 21.31 6.10 -0.76
CA VAL A 58 21.11 4.87 0.03
C VAL A 58 19.81 4.93 0.84
N ASP A 59 19.48 6.08 1.43
CA ASP A 59 18.22 6.26 2.16
C ASP A 59 17.01 6.24 1.24
N GLY A 60 17.12 6.79 0.04
CA GLY A 60 16.05 6.69 -0.94
C GLY A 60 15.84 5.27 -1.46
N LEU A 61 16.93 4.51 -1.64
CA LEU A 61 16.85 3.10 -2.02
C LEU A 61 16.15 2.28 -0.93
N LYS A 62 16.41 2.55 0.35
CA LYS A 62 15.73 1.91 1.48
C LYS A 62 14.21 2.15 1.43
N ASN A 63 13.80 3.37 1.09
CA ASN A 63 12.38 3.70 0.90
C ASN A 63 11.78 2.95 -0.29
N CYS A 64 12.50 2.87 -1.42
CA CYS A 64 12.06 2.09 -2.58
C CYS A 64 11.92 0.59 -2.24
N VAL A 65 12.87 0.01 -1.50
CA VAL A 65 12.81 -1.38 -1.04
C VAL A 65 11.60 -1.60 -0.13
N ALA A 66 11.29 -0.66 0.76
CA ALA A 66 10.11 -0.76 1.61
C ALA A 66 8.81 -0.80 0.81
N VAL A 67 8.67 0.04 -0.23
CA VAL A 67 7.50 0.04 -1.12
C VAL A 67 7.41 -1.28 -1.90
N VAL A 68 8.53 -1.78 -2.44
CA VAL A 68 8.56 -3.05 -3.18
C VAL A 68 8.19 -4.23 -2.27
N ALA A 69 8.73 -4.28 -1.06
CA ALA A 69 8.41 -5.30 -0.07
C ALA A 69 6.93 -5.24 0.34
N ALA A 70 6.39 -4.05 0.61
CA ALA A 70 4.98 -3.83 0.89
C ALA A 70 4.09 -4.27 -0.28
N SER A 71 4.52 -4.01 -1.51
CA SER A 71 3.82 -4.42 -2.73
C SER A 71 3.77 -5.95 -2.84
N PHE A 72 4.88 -6.64 -2.57
CA PHE A 72 4.93 -8.10 -2.57
C PHE A 72 4.02 -8.72 -1.50
N VAL A 73 4.08 -8.21 -0.26
CA VAL A 73 3.19 -8.69 0.82
C VAL A 73 1.72 -8.42 0.47
N SER A 74 1.39 -7.24 -0.06
CA SER A 74 0.03 -6.92 -0.47
C SER A 74 -0.47 -7.84 -1.59
N ALA A 75 0.39 -8.23 -2.55
CA ALA A 75 0.05 -9.21 -3.59
C ALA A 75 -0.23 -10.60 -3.02
N VAL A 76 0.55 -11.03 -2.02
CA VAL A 76 0.31 -12.29 -1.31
C VAL A 76 -1.01 -12.23 -0.53
N CYS A 77 -1.26 -11.15 0.22
CA CYS A 77 -2.53 -10.93 0.91
C CYS A 77 -3.72 -10.95 -0.07
N LEU A 78 -3.59 -10.31 -1.22
CA LEU A 78 -4.58 -10.29 -2.30
C LEU A 78 -4.92 -11.69 -2.78
N ALA A 79 -3.92 -12.56 -2.97
CA ALA A 79 -4.13 -13.95 -3.33
C ALA A 79 -4.85 -14.76 -2.22
N PHE A 80 -4.57 -14.48 -0.95
CA PHE A 80 -5.24 -15.15 0.18
C PHE A 80 -6.68 -14.68 0.41
N PHE A 81 -6.94 -13.37 0.33
CA PHE A 81 -8.25 -12.79 0.62
C PHE A 81 -9.21 -12.87 -0.57
N VAL A 82 -8.69 -12.83 -1.80
CA VAL A 82 -9.50 -12.80 -3.02
C VAL A 82 -9.41 -14.15 -3.72
N GLU A 83 -10.30 -15.09 -3.35
CA GLU A 83 -10.43 -16.41 -4.01
C GLU A 83 -10.82 -16.31 -5.51
N ARG A 84 -11.09 -15.10 -6.04
CA ARG A 84 -11.51 -14.88 -7.43
C ARG A 84 -10.60 -13.88 -8.15
N ALA A 85 -9.73 -14.39 -9.01
CA ALA A 85 -8.77 -13.60 -9.79
C ALA A 85 -9.37 -12.39 -10.53
N LYS A 86 -10.64 -12.46 -10.97
CA LYS A 86 -11.31 -11.37 -11.69
C LYS A 86 -11.43 -10.06 -10.89
N LYS A 87 -11.39 -10.09 -9.55
CA LYS A 87 -11.48 -8.87 -8.70
C LYS A 87 -10.14 -8.41 -8.15
N CYS A 88 -9.11 -9.24 -8.26
CA CYS A 88 -7.76 -8.99 -7.77
C CYS A 88 -7.19 -7.68 -8.33
N LEU A 89 -7.37 -7.45 -9.64
CA LEU A 89 -6.92 -6.24 -10.31
C LEU A 89 -7.63 -4.98 -9.79
N ASP A 90 -8.94 -5.04 -9.57
CA ASP A 90 -9.74 -3.90 -9.09
C ASP A 90 -9.27 -3.45 -7.69
N PHE A 91 -9.11 -4.41 -6.77
CA PHE A 91 -8.56 -4.12 -5.44
C PHE A 91 -7.12 -3.60 -5.49
N GLY A 92 -6.26 -4.19 -6.32
CA GLY A 92 -4.89 -3.73 -6.50
C GLY A 92 -4.83 -2.29 -7.03
N VAL A 93 -5.60 -1.97 -8.06
CA VAL A 93 -5.68 -0.61 -8.63
C VAL A 93 -6.17 0.37 -7.57
N THR A 94 -7.24 0.04 -6.84
CA THR A 94 -7.74 0.93 -5.77
C THR A 94 -6.71 1.15 -4.65
N LEU A 95 -5.91 0.14 -4.31
CA LEU A 95 -4.84 0.25 -3.31
C LEU A 95 -3.81 1.30 -3.73
N TYR A 96 -3.18 1.10 -4.89
CA TYR A 96 -2.13 2.02 -5.38
C TYR A 96 -2.68 3.39 -5.78
N PHE A 97 -3.94 3.48 -6.21
CA PHE A 97 -4.57 4.77 -6.49
C PHE A 97 -4.73 5.62 -5.23
N VAL A 98 -5.16 5.01 -4.12
CA VAL A 98 -5.27 5.72 -2.83
C VAL A 98 -3.88 6.07 -2.28
N ASP A 99 -2.89 5.18 -2.41
CA ASP A 99 -1.51 5.48 -2.00
C ASP A 99 -0.93 6.67 -2.79
N PHE A 100 -1.13 6.68 -4.11
CA PHE A 100 -0.75 7.80 -4.97
C PHE A 100 -1.45 9.10 -4.56
N LEU A 101 -2.76 9.06 -4.30
CA LEU A 101 -3.48 10.23 -3.79
C LEU A 101 -2.91 10.71 -2.45
N ALA A 102 -2.60 9.80 -1.53
CA ALA A 102 -1.99 10.16 -0.24
C ALA A 102 -0.64 10.87 -0.42
N GLN A 103 0.21 10.38 -1.31
CA GLN A 103 1.49 11.03 -1.67
C GLN A 103 1.25 12.40 -2.31
N CYS A 104 0.29 12.54 -3.22
CA CYS A 104 -0.08 13.83 -3.81
C CYS A 104 -0.56 14.83 -2.75
N PHE A 105 -1.47 14.42 -1.86
CA PHE A 105 -1.98 15.28 -0.78
C PHE A 105 -0.87 15.69 0.19
N TYR A 106 0.01 14.77 0.55
CA TYR A 106 1.16 15.07 1.41
C TYR A 106 2.11 16.06 0.74
N SER A 107 2.44 15.84 -0.53
CA SER A 107 3.29 16.72 -1.32
C SER A 107 2.68 18.13 -1.41
N VAL A 108 1.43 18.26 -1.89
CA VAL A 108 0.73 19.56 -2.03
C VAL A 108 0.70 20.33 -0.71
N ARG A 109 0.38 19.66 0.40
CA ARG A 109 0.39 20.29 1.72
C ARG A 109 1.80 20.70 2.16
N GLY A 110 2.82 19.91 1.84
CA GLY A 110 4.23 20.25 2.07
C GLY A 110 4.68 21.49 1.27
N TRP A 111 4.24 21.63 0.02
CA TRP A 111 4.50 22.83 -0.79
C TRP A 111 3.77 24.07 -0.25
N LEU A 112 2.52 23.92 0.20
CA LEU A 112 1.70 25.04 0.70
C LEU A 112 2.23 25.65 2.01
N TRP A 113 2.96 24.88 2.82
CA TRP A 113 3.47 25.31 4.12
C TRP A 113 4.98 25.63 4.13
N LYS A 114 5.67 25.61 2.98
CA LYS A 114 7.01 26.17 2.88
C LYS A 114 6.90 27.68 2.62
N PRO A 115 7.35 28.55 3.54
CA PRO A 115 7.39 30.00 3.33
C PRO A 115 8.36 30.38 2.21
#